data_AF-A0A5C1ACA0-F1
#
_entry.id   AF-A0A5C1ACA0-F1
#
_cell.length_a   1.000
_cell.length_b   1.000
_cell.length_c   1.000
_cell.angle_alpha   90.00
_cell.angle_beta   90.00
_cell.angle_gamma   90.00
#
_symmetry.space_group_name_H-M   'P 1'
#
loop_
_entity.id
_entity.type
_entity.pdbx_description
1 polymer ?
#
loop_
_entity_poly.entity_id
_entity_poly.type
_entity_poly.pdbx_seq_one_letter_code
_entity_poly.pdbx_strand_id
1 'polypeptide(L)'
;MIFTDPAHRVYAAADGHYLDPLAIRHKLLLQTRGELNALLSAAQTADDAEAATALGTLADAARVAFGFAAFDAETGAGATETECLAELYRYLEWAG
;
A
#
# COMPACT_ATOMS: atom_id res chain seq x y z
N MET A 1 -5.27 -30.02 -20.94
CA MET A 1 -4.61 -28.85 -20.34
C MET A 1 -5.72 -27.88 -20.00
N ILE A 2 -6.20 -27.90 -18.76
CA ILE A 2 -7.31 -27.03 -18.33
C ILE A 2 -6.67 -25.67 -18.05
N PHE A 3 -6.88 -24.72 -18.95
CA PHE A 3 -6.68 -23.31 -18.64
C PHE A 3 -7.80 -22.92 -17.68
N THR A 4 -7.57 -23.13 -16.38
CA THR A 4 -8.41 -22.52 -15.35
C THR A 4 -8.22 -21.01 -15.48
N ASP A 5 -9.32 -20.34 -15.81
CA ASP A 5 -9.57 -18.91 -15.66
C ASP A 5 -8.63 -18.29 -14.61
N PRO A 6 -7.93 -17.17 -14.88
CA PRO A 6 -7.32 -16.41 -13.81
C PRO A 6 -8.48 -15.86 -12.99
N ALA A 7 -8.90 -16.60 -11.97
CA ALA A 7 -9.85 -16.12 -10.98
C ALA A 7 -9.36 -14.74 -10.58
N HIS A 8 -10.15 -13.70 -10.91
CA HIS A 8 -9.83 -12.32 -10.54
C HIS A 8 -9.55 -12.34 -9.04
N ARG A 9 -8.27 -12.36 -8.65
CA ARG A 9 -7.87 -12.44 -7.25
C ARG A 9 -8.24 -11.08 -6.68
N VAL A 10 -9.34 -10.99 -5.96
CA VAL A 10 -9.76 -9.74 -5.32
C VAL A 10 -8.98 -9.61 -4.01
N TYR A 11 -8.44 -8.43 -3.74
CA TYR A 11 -7.78 -8.17 -2.47
C TYR A 11 -8.83 -7.84 -1.41
N ALA A 12 -8.77 -8.51 -0.26
CA ALA A 12 -9.64 -8.25 0.89
C ALA A 12 -8.87 -7.43 1.92
N ALA A 13 -9.19 -6.14 1.97
CA ALA A 13 -8.56 -5.19 2.88
C ALA A 13 -8.92 -5.49 4.34
N ALA A 14 -8.12 -4.99 5.29
CA ALA A 14 -8.36 -5.22 6.73
C ALA A 14 -9.69 -4.65 7.23
N ASP A 15 -10.21 -3.62 6.57
CA ASP A 15 -11.51 -3.00 6.85
C ASP A 15 -12.71 -3.80 6.31
N GLY A 16 -12.46 -4.92 5.61
CA GLY A 16 -13.48 -5.77 5.02
C GLY A 16 -13.91 -5.37 3.60
N HIS A 17 -13.30 -4.33 3.02
CA HIS A 17 -13.57 -3.96 1.64
C HIS A 17 -12.82 -4.85 0.64
N TYR A 18 -13.45 -5.04 -0.50
CA TYR A 18 -12.87 -5.77 -1.63
C TYR A 18 -12.33 -4.78 -2.66
N LEU A 19 -11.04 -4.89 -2.95
CA LEU A 19 -10.33 -3.98 -3.84
C LEU A 19 -9.77 -4.73 -5.04
N ASP A 20 -9.80 -4.08 -6.20
CA ASP A 20 -9.16 -4.59 -7.42
C ASP A 20 -7.63 -4.44 -7.28
N PRO A 21 -6.87 -5.55 -7.33
CA PRO A 21 -5.41 -5.50 -7.19
C PRO A 21 -4.73 -4.74 -8.34
N LEU A 22 -5.29 -4.75 -9.56
CA LEU A 22 -4.73 -3.97 -10.67
C LEU A 22 -4.90 -2.48 -10.42
N ALA A 23 -6.06 -2.09 -9.89
CA ALA A 23 -6.31 -0.71 -9.50
C ALA A 23 -5.38 -0.27 -8.35
N ILE A 24 -5.19 -1.12 -7.33
CA ILE A 24 -4.22 -0.86 -6.25
C ILE A 24 -2.82 -0.67 -6.83
N ARG A 25 -2.34 -1.63 -7.62
CA ARG A 25 -0.99 -1.58 -8.21
C ARG A 25 -0.79 -0.36 -9.09
N HIS A 26 -1.79 -0.02 -9.92
CA HIS A 26 -1.73 1.16 -10.77
C HIS A 26 -1.67 2.46 -9.96
N LYS A 27 -2.50 2.59 -8.90
CA LYS A 27 -2.46 3.74 -8.01
C LYS A 27 -1.13 3.85 -7.27
N LEU A 28 -0.60 2.74 -6.74
CA LEU A 28 0.70 2.70 -6.07
C LEU A 28 1.79 3.20 -7.02
N LEU A 29 1.88 2.65 -8.24
CA LEU A 29 2.86 3.09 -9.23
C LEU A 29 2.71 4.56 -9.61
N LEU A 30 1.48 5.05 -9.73
CA LEU A 30 1.24 6.46 -10.03
C LEU A 30 1.73 7.37 -8.88
N GLN A 31 1.43 7.01 -7.63
CA GLN A 31 1.82 7.79 -6.45
C GLN A 31 3.32 7.75 -6.20
N THR A 32 3.96 6.60 -6.42
CA THR A 32 5.41 6.46 -6.29
C THR A 32 6.17 6.85 -7.56
N ARG A 33 5.50 7.42 -8.58
CA ARG A 33 6.11 7.78 -9.88
C ARG A 33 6.85 6.64 -10.57
N GLY A 34 6.41 5.40 -10.36
CA GLY A 34 7.04 4.18 -10.88
C GLY A 34 8.16 3.61 -10.01
N GLU A 35 8.52 4.28 -8.90
CA GLU A 35 9.67 3.91 -8.06
C GLU A 35 9.31 3.01 -6.86
N LEU A 36 8.17 2.31 -6.91
CA LEU A 36 7.66 1.51 -5.79
C LEU A 36 8.72 0.53 -5.23
N ASN A 37 9.41 -0.19 -6.11
CA ASN A 37 10.45 -1.15 -5.69
C ASN A 37 11.68 -0.47 -5.08
N ALA A 38 12.07 0.70 -5.59
CA ALA A 38 13.20 1.46 -5.05
C ALA A 38 12.86 1.98 -3.65
N LEU A 39 11.65 2.51 -3.46
CA LEU A 39 11.15 2.94 -2.15
C LEU A 39 11.04 1.78 -1.16
N LEU A 40 10.56 0.62 -1.59
CA LEU A 40 10.51 -0.58 -0.74
C LEU A 40 11.91 -1.05 -0.33
N SER A 41 12.90 -0.95 -1.24
CA SER A 41 14.29 -1.27 -0.93
C SER A 41 14.90 -0.25 0.03
N ALA A 42 14.65 1.04 -0.16
CA ALA A 42 15.14 2.10 0.72
C ALA A 42 14.47 2.07 2.11
N ALA A 43 13.21 1.65 2.19
CA ALA A 43 12.52 1.47 3.47
C ALA A 43 13.11 0.33 4.32
N GLN A 44 13.84 -0.62 3.71
CA GLN A 44 14.48 -1.74 4.41
C GLN A 44 15.88 -1.41 4.95
N THR A 45 16.48 -0.28 4.57
CA THR A 45 17.78 0.13 5.10
C THR A 45 17.59 0.71 6.49
N ALA A 46 18.17 0.06 7.50
CA ALA A 46 18.05 0.47 8.90
C ALA A 46 18.81 1.78 9.15
N ASP A 47 18.09 2.78 9.67
CA ASP A 47 18.59 4.01 10.32
C ASP A 47 19.13 5.16 9.45
N ASP A 48 18.56 5.39 8.27
CA ASP A 48 18.80 6.62 7.51
C ASP A 48 17.54 7.50 7.37
N ALA A 49 17.74 8.82 7.31
CA ALA A 49 16.68 9.78 7.00
C ALA A 49 15.99 9.47 5.65
N GLU A 50 16.72 8.79 4.76
CA GLU A 50 16.22 8.26 3.49
C GLU A 50 15.17 7.17 3.70
N ALA A 51 15.37 6.25 4.65
CA ALA A 51 14.40 5.20 4.97
C ALA A 51 13.10 5.78 5.54
N ALA A 52 13.21 6.78 6.43
CA ALA A 52 12.04 7.49 6.96
C ALA A 52 11.25 8.22 5.85
N THR A 53 11.97 8.86 4.92
CA THR A 53 11.36 9.54 3.77
C THR A 53 10.67 8.54 2.82
N ALA A 54 11.31 7.39 2.59
CA ALA A 54 10.74 6.32 1.78
C ALA A 54 9.47 5.73 2.42
N LEU A 55 9.51 5.47 3.73
CA LEU A 55 8.34 5.01 4.50
C LEU A 55 7.18 6.00 4.45
N GLY A 56 7.45 7.30 4.64
CA GLY A 56 6.42 8.34 4.51
C GLY A 56 5.79 8.38 3.12
N THR A 57 6.62 8.29 2.07
CA THR A 57 6.13 8.25 0.68
C THR A 57 5.28 7.01 0.41
N LEU A 58 5.69 5.85 0.94
CA LEU A 58 4.94 4.60 0.83
C LEU A 58 3.61 4.65 1.59
N ALA A 59 3.59 5.26 2.78
CA ALA A 59 2.39 5.45 3.57
C ALA A 59 1.36 6.32 2.83
N ASP A 60 1.80 7.43 2.23
CA ASP A 60 0.94 8.30 1.44
C ASP A 60 0.41 7.60 0.18
N ALA A 61 1.28 6.86 -0.52
CA ALA A 61 0.89 6.06 -1.68
C ALA A 61 -0.16 5.01 -1.29
N ALA A 62 0.05 4.31 -0.17
CA ALA A 62 -0.87 3.31 0.37
C ALA A 62 -2.21 3.94 0.73
N ARG A 63 -2.22 5.07 1.45
CA ARG A 63 -3.43 5.79 1.81
C ARG A 63 -4.31 6.07 0.59
N VAL A 64 -3.72 6.58 -0.49
CA VAL A 64 -4.43 6.86 -1.75
C VAL A 64 -4.85 5.57 -2.47
N ALA A 65 -4.00 4.55 -2.49
CA ALA A 65 -4.26 3.29 -3.18
C ALA A 65 -5.45 2.54 -2.57
N PHE A 66 -5.48 2.45 -1.24
CA PHE A 66 -6.50 1.77 -0.45
C PHE A 66 -7.71 2.66 -0.13
N GLY A 67 -7.62 3.97 -0.36
CA GLY A 67 -8.73 4.90 -0.16
C GLY A 67 -8.95 5.29 1.30
N PHE A 68 -7.92 5.23 2.13
CA PHE A 68 -7.99 5.65 3.52
C PHE A 68 -8.12 7.17 3.65
N ALA A 69 -8.95 7.61 4.61
CA ALA A 69 -9.02 9.00 4.99
C ALA A 69 -7.71 9.43 5.69
N ALA A 70 -7.29 10.68 5.46
CA ALA A 70 -6.15 11.24 6.19
C ALA A 70 -6.46 11.28 7.69
N PHE A 71 -5.44 10.97 8.51
CA PHE A 71 -5.55 11.05 9.95
C PHE A 71 -5.82 12.48 10.42
N ASP A 72 -6.82 12.65 11.26
CA ASP A 72 -7.18 13.89 11.93
C ASP A 72 -6.96 13.75 13.44
N ALA A 73 -6.02 14.53 13.97
CA ALA A 73 -5.64 14.48 15.37
C ALA A 73 -6.70 15.05 16.33
N GLU A 74 -7.62 15.89 15.85
CA GLU A 74 -8.68 16.47 16.67
C GLU A 74 -9.81 15.46 16.92
N THR A 75 -10.13 14.65 15.91
CA THR A 75 -11.21 13.66 15.97
C THR A 75 -10.71 12.24 16.26
N GLY A 76 -9.42 11.98 16.07
CA GLY A 76 -8.82 10.65 16.10
C GLY A 76 -9.28 9.75 14.95
N ALA A 77 -9.88 10.33 13.91
CA ALA A 77 -10.41 9.61 12.75
C ALA A 77 -9.39 9.54 11.61
N GLY A 78 -9.60 8.61 10.67
CA GLY A 78 -8.70 8.37 9.54
C GLY A 78 -7.63 7.32 9.83
N ALA A 79 -6.76 7.07 8.84
CA ALA A 79 -5.70 6.08 8.96
C ALA A 79 -4.36 6.76 9.25
N THR A 80 -3.67 6.24 10.26
CA THR A 80 -2.29 6.59 10.58
C THR A 80 -1.32 6.06 9.51
N GLU A 81 -0.10 6.61 9.49
CA GLU A 81 0.97 6.11 8.61
C GLU A 81 1.24 4.63 8.85
N THR A 82 1.23 4.20 10.11
CA THR A 82 1.43 2.80 10.51
C THR A 82 0.35 1.89 9.94
N GLU A 83 -0.92 2.31 9.97
CA GLU A 83 -2.03 1.52 9.40
C GLU A 83 -1.94 1.46 7.87
N CYS A 84 -1.57 2.56 7.22
CA CYS A 84 -1.37 2.59 5.77
C CYS A 84 -0.24 1.63 5.34
N LEU A 85 0.88 1.65 6.06
CA LEU A 85 2.02 0.75 5.80
C LEU A 85 1.68 -0.71 6.10
N ALA A 86 0.97 -0.98 7.20
CA ALA A 86 0.54 -2.33 7.55
C ALA A 86 -0.34 -2.93 6.44
N GLU A 87 -1.28 -2.15 5.89
CA GLU A 87 -2.12 -2.59 4.77
C GLU A 87 -1.30 -2.81 3.49
N LEU A 88 -0.34 -1.93 3.21
CA LEU A 88 0.58 -2.10 2.08
C LEU A 88 1.35 -3.42 2.18
N TYR A 89 1.92 -3.73 3.35
CA TYR A 89 2.66 -4.97 3.55
C TYR A 89 1.75 -6.20 3.44
N ARG A 90 0.53 -6.14 3.98
CA ARG A 90 -0.47 -7.20 3.83
C ARG A 90 -0.83 -7.45 2.36
N TYR A 91 -0.99 -6.38 1.58
CA TYR A 91 -1.22 -6.48 0.13
C TYR A 91 -0.02 -7.11 -0.59
N LEU A 92 1.20 -6.69 -0.27
CA LEU A 92 2.42 -7.24 -0.88
C LEU A 92 2.62 -8.72 -0.55
N GLU A 93 2.33 -9.13 0.68
CA GLU A 93 2.37 -10.54 1.11
C GLU A 93 1.32 -11.39 0.36
N TRP A 94 0.11 -10.87 0.20
CA TRP A 94 -0.94 -11.56 -0.56
C TRP A 94 -0.63 -11.67 -2.07
N ALA A 95 0.06 -10.66 -2.62
CA ALA A 95 0.41 -10.55 -4.03
C ALA A 95 1.66 -11.34 -4.44
N GLY A 96 2.55 -11.64 -3.48
CA GLY A 96 3.73 -12.51 -3.65
C GLY A 96 3.36 -13.97 -3.87
#